data_AF-A0A1A7WD84-F1
#
_entry.id   AF-A0A1A7WD84-F1
#
_cell.length_a   1.000
_cell.length_b   1.000
_cell.length_c   1.000
_cell.angle_alpha   90.00
_cell.angle_beta   90.00
_cell.angle_gamma   90.00
#
_symmetry.space_group_name_H-M   'P 1'
#
loop_
_entity.id
_entity.type
_entity.pdbx_description
1 polymer ?
#
loop_
_entity_poly.entity_id
_entity_poly.type
_entity_poly.pdbx_seq_one_letter_code
_entity_poly.pdbx_strand_id
1 'polypeptide(L)'
;MNLIGLVSGLQVASPFSQVPFLTAWNAPTETCFRLYGVDLDLGMFGIVQNQNQTFMGGNITIFYSDKLGLYPSYTDKKVAVNGGVPQNSSLEEHLRVMRNLTSLLWTGRAGDLCGRETGTLN
;
A
#
# COMPACT_ATOMS: atom_id res chain seq x y z
N MET A 1 20.42 40.53 -15.25
CA MET A 1 20.07 39.34 -16.06
C MET A 1 19.62 38.25 -15.09
N ASN A 2 18.32 38.10 -14.86
CA ASN A 2 17.78 37.03 -14.02
C ASN A 2 17.37 35.88 -14.93
N LEU A 3 18.06 34.75 -14.80
CA LEU A 3 17.75 33.53 -15.53
C LEU A 3 16.68 32.77 -14.73
N ILE A 4 15.42 32.91 -15.13
CA ILE A 4 14.34 32.07 -14.61
C ILE A 4 14.51 30.70 -15.26
N GLY A 5 15.11 29.76 -14.55
CA GLY A 5 15.17 28.36 -14.98
C GLY A 5 13.79 27.74 -14.89
N LEU A 6 13.18 27.43 -16.04
CA LEU A 6 11.99 26.59 -16.10
C LEU A 6 12.41 25.16 -15.76
N VAL A 7 12.25 24.77 -14.49
CA VAL A 7 12.21 23.36 -14.12
C VAL A 7 10.86 22.86 -14.59
N SER A 8 10.81 22.34 -15.82
CA SER A 8 9.66 21.56 -16.29
C SER A 8 9.63 20.28 -15.45
N GLY A 9 8.92 20.32 -14.32
CA GLY A 9 8.53 19.13 -13.61
C GLY A 9 7.71 18.27 -14.56
N LEU A 10 8.11 17.02 -14.77
CA LEU A 10 7.29 16.06 -15.49
C LEU A 10 6.01 15.89 -14.66
N GLN A 11 4.90 16.48 -15.12
CA GLN A 11 3.62 16.35 -14.46
C GLN A 11 3.14 14.93 -14.72
N VAL A 12 3.53 13.99 -13.86
CA VAL A 12 3.02 12.63 -13.88
C VAL A 12 1.57 12.74 -13.42
N ALA A 13 0.67 12.92 -14.39
CA ALA A 13 -0.75 12.83 -14.15
C ALA A 13 -1.02 11.41 -13.63
N SER A 14 -1.41 11.31 -12.36
CA SER A 14 -1.94 10.05 -11.85
C SER A 14 -3.10 9.63 -12.77
N PRO A 15 -3.18 8.36 -13.21
CA PRO A 15 -4.33 7.87 -13.96
C PRO A 15 -5.65 8.07 -13.19
N PHE A 16 -5.58 8.29 -11.87
CA PHE A 16 -6.71 8.57 -10.99
C PHE A 16 -7.16 10.04 -10.98
N SER A 17 -6.39 10.96 -11.56
CA SER A 17 -6.72 12.40 -11.59
C SER A 17 -7.84 12.77 -12.59
N GLN A 18 -8.33 11.84 -13.39
CA GLN A 18 -9.26 12.09 -14.49
C GLN A 18 -10.70 11.64 -14.21
N VAL A 19 -10.98 11.10 -13.01
CA VAL A 19 -12.31 10.63 -12.61
C VAL A 19 -12.80 11.38 -11.37
N PRO A 20 -14.09 11.75 -11.29
CA PRO A 20 -14.64 12.46 -10.14
C PRO A 20 -14.76 11.57 -8.90
N PHE A 21 -14.82 10.25 -9.09
CA PHE A 21 -14.86 9.25 -8.04
C PHE A 21 -14.04 8.02 -8.46
N LEU A 22 -13.17 7.56 -7.56
CA LEU A 22 -12.28 6.43 -7.79
C LEU A 22 -12.77 5.23 -6.98
N THR A 23 -12.97 4.09 -7.65
CA THR A 23 -13.24 2.81 -6.98
C THR A 23 -12.02 1.91 -7.10
N ALA A 24 -11.68 1.25 -6.00
CA ALA A 24 -10.50 0.42 -5.85
C ALA A 24 -10.90 -0.93 -5.25
N TRP A 25 -10.40 -2.01 -5.82
CA TRP A 25 -10.69 -3.37 -5.37
C TRP A 25 -9.71 -3.81 -4.30
N ASN A 26 -10.21 -3.92 -3.07
CA ASN A 26 -9.48 -4.48 -1.93
C ASN A 26 -10.14 -5.76 -1.40
N ALA A 27 -10.31 -6.76 -2.26
CA ALA A 27 -10.74 -8.08 -1.82
C ALA A 27 -9.66 -9.13 -2.17
N PRO A 28 -9.38 -10.12 -1.29
CA PRO A 28 -8.29 -11.08 -1.43
C PRO A 28 -8.63 -12.20 -2.44
N THR A 29 -8.83 -11.79 -3.69
CA THR A 29 -9.36 -12.66 -4.76
C THR A 29 -8.27 -13.46 -5.48
N GLU A 30 -6.98 -13.20 -5.20
CA GLU A 30 -5.83 -13.99 -5.66
C GLU A 30 -6.00 -15.50 -5.40
N THR A 31 -6.51 -15.86 -4.22
CA THR A 31 -6.74 -17.27 -3.86
C THR A 31 -7.80 -17.92 -4.75
N CYS A 32 -8.85 -17.18 -5.12
CA CYS A 32 -9.90 -17.67 -6.02
C CYS A 32 -9.36 -17.90 -7.44
N PHE A 33 -8.55 -16.97 -7.93
CA PHE A 33 -7.87 -17.10 -9.21
C PHE A 33 -6.92 -18.31 -9.21
N ARG A 34 -6.06 -18.43 -8.21
CA ARG A 34 -5.04 -19.50 -8.14
C ARG A 34 -5.64 -20.89 -7.95
N LEU A 35 -6.64 -21.05 -7.08
CA LEU A 35 -7.18 -22.37 -6.72
C LEU A 35 -8.30 -22.83 -7.67
N TYR A 36 -9.07 -21.90 -8.22
CA TYR A 36 -10.29 -22.24 -8.96
C TYR A 36 -10.32 -21.65 -10.38
N GLY A 37 -9.31 -20.89 -10.80
CA GLY A 37 -9.28 -20.25 -12.11
C GLY A 37 -10.34 -19.16 -12.29
N VAL A 38 -10.89 -18.64 -11.18
CA VAL A 38 -11.88 -17.57 -11.22
C VAL A 38 -11.16 -16.23 -11.42
N ASP A 39 -11.15 -15.76 -12.66
CA ASP A 39 -10.65 -14.45 -13.04
C ASP A 39 -11.77 -13.40 -13.00
N LEU A 40 -11.54 -12.31 -12.28
CA LEU A 40 -12.52 -11.22 -12.13
C LEU A 40 -12.17 -10.06 -13.06
N ASP A 41 -12.94 -9.90 -14.13
CA ASP A 41 -12.85 -8.70 -14.97
C ASP A 41 -13.58 -7.53 -14.31
N LEU A 42 -12.87 -6.79 -13.45
CA LEU A 42 -13.38 -5.59 -12.80
C LEU A 42 -13.22 -4.32 -13.65
N GLY A 43 -12.47 -4.41 -14.75
CA GLY A 43 -12.23 -3.29 -15.66
C GLY A 43 -13.52 -2.78 -16.30
N MET A 44 -14.45 -3.69 -16.57
CA MET A 44 -15.77 -3.34 -17.13
C MET A 44 -16.61 -2.42 -16.22
N PHE A 45 -16.31 -2.36 -14.93
CA PHE A 45 -17.01 -1.52 -13.94
C PHE A 45 -16.26 -0.23 -13.60
N GLY A 46 -15.11 0.02 -14.24
CA GLY A 46 -14.24 1.15 -13.89
C GLY A 46 -13.59 1.03 -12.51
N ILE A 47 -13.48 -0.20 -11.99
CA ILE A 47 -12.83 -0.48 -10.70
C ILE A 47 -11.35 -0.74 -10.94
N VAL A 48 -10.50 -0.02 -10.20
CA VAL A 48 -9.06 -0.22 -10.22
C VAL A 48 -8.72 -1.50 -9.47
N GLN A 49 -7.92 -2.36 -10.09
CA GLN A 49 -7.45 -3.61 -9.49
C GLN A 49 -5.96 -3.83 -9.73
N ASN A 50 -5.34 -4.68 -8.92
CA ASN A 50 -3.97 -5.14 -9.12
C ASN A 50 -3.91 -6.23 -10.20
N GLN A 51 -2.76 -6.34 -10.88
CA GLN A 51 -2.48 -7.45 -11.78
C GLN A 51 -2.51 -8.78 -11.02
N ASN A 52 -2.95 -9.86 -11.69
CA ASN A 52 -3.09 -11.20 -11.10
C ASN A 52 -3.92 -11.22 -9.80
N GLN A 53 -4.79 -10.22 -9.60
CA GLN A 53 -5.61 -10.06 -8.41
C GLN A 53 -4.80 -10.04 -7.09
N THR A 54 -3.51 -9.66 -7.15
CA THR A 54 -2.64 -9.66 -5.97
C THR A 54 -3.12 -8.67 -4.92
N PHE A 55 -2.95 -9.05 -3.65
CA PHE A 55 -3.35 -8.18 -2.54
C PHE A 55 -2.44 -6.95 -2.39
N MET A 56 -1.14 -7.12 -2.67
CA MET A 56 -0.16 -6.04 -2.76
C MET A 56 0.28 -5.91 -4.22
N GLY A 57 0.09 -4.73 -4.82
CA GLY A 57 0.43 -4.54 -6.22
C GLY A 57 0.62 -3.08 -6.60
N GLY A 58 1.01 -2.87 -7.85
CA GLY A 58 1.40 -1.55 -8.36
C GLY A 58 0.27 -0.54 -8.47
N ASN A 59 -1.01 -0.91 -8.32
CA ASN A 59 -2.12 0.03 -8.34
C ASN A 59 -2.61 0.33 -6.92
N ILE A 60 -2.77 -0.72 -6.10
CA ILE A 60 -3.26 -0.65 -4.72
C ILE A 60 -2.32 -1.50 -3.85
N THR A 61 -1.78 -0.92 -2.79
CA THR A 61 -1.04 -1.69 -1.77
C THR A 61 -1.63 -1.40 -0.40
N ILE A 62 -1.98 -2.46 0.33
CA ILE A 62 -2.37 -2.37 1.73
C ILE A 62 -1.31 -2.98 2.62
N PHE A 63 -0.91 -2.21 3.62
CA PHE A 63 0.02 -2.66 4.63
C PHE A 63 -0.72 -2.99 5.93
N TYR A 64 -0.59 -4.24 6.34
CA TYR A 64 -0.97 -4.66 7.68
C TYR A 64 0.07 -4.21 8.71
N SER A 65 -0.35 -4.16 9.97
CA SER A 65 0.48 -3.72 11.09
C SER A 65 1.79 -4.53 11.22
N ASP A 66 1.78 -5.81 10.85
CA ASP A 66 2.94 -6.69 10.85
C ASP A 66 3.85 -6.54 9.61
N LYS A 67 3.39 -5.81 8.59
CA LYS A 67 4.13 -5.54 7.34
C LYS A 67 4.64 -4.11 7.22
N LEU A 68 4.40 -3.25 8.22
CA LEU A 68 4.79 -1.83 8.18
C LEU A 68 5.82 -1.54 9.28
N GLY A 69 7.03 -2.07 9.10
CA GLY A 69 8.12 -1.89 10.05
C GLY A 69 7.85 -2.54 11.42
N LEU A 70 8.42 -1.96 12.47
CA LEU A 70 8.18 -2.39 13.86
C LEU A 70 7.00 -1.62 14.44
N TYR A 71 5.78 -1.97 14.03
CA TYR A 71 4.59 -1.24 14.49
C TYR A 71 4.30 -1.52 15.98
N PRO A 72 4.18 -0.50 16.84
CA PRO A 72 3.87 -0.68 18.26
C PRO A 72 2.40 -1.07 18.46
N SER A 73 2.16 -2.13 19.24
CA SER A 73 0.80 -2.59 19.56
C SER A 73 0.76 -3.43 20.83
N TYR A 74 -0.44 -3.67 21.35
CA TYR A 74 -0.67 -4.68 22.38
C TYR A 74 -1.38 -5.88 21.76
N THR A 75 -0.95 -7.08 22.14
CA THR A 75 -1.72 -8.30 21.86
C THR A 75 -3.01 -8.33 22.67
N ASP A 76 -3.93 -9.23 22.34
CA ASP A 76 -5.16 -9.46 23.13
C ASP A 76 -4.87 -9.82 24.59
N LYS A 77 -3.69 -10.40 24.84
CA LYS A 77 -3.19 -10.73 26.20
C LYS A 77 -2.51 -9.54 26.89
N LYS A 78 -2.63 -8.33 26.34
CA LYS A 78 -2.03 -7.08 26.84
C LYS A 78 -0.50 -7.12 26.94
N VAL A 79 0.15 -7.97 26.14
CA VAL A 79 1.61 -8.00 26.03
C VAL A 79 2.05 -6.94 25.01
N ALA A 80 3.00 -6.10 25.41
CA ALA A 80 3.56 -5.05 24.57
C ALA A 80 4.40 -5.65 23.43
N VAL A 81 4.06 -5.29 22.20
CA VAL A 81 4.83 -5.57 20.98
C VAL A 81 5.47 -4.26 20.52
N ASN A 82 6.78 -4.28 20.24
CA ASN A 82 7.55 -3.10 19.82
C ASN A 82 7.38 -1.89 20.76
N GLY A 83 7.35 -2.13 22.07
CA GLY A 83 7.13 -1.07 23.08
C GLY A 83 5.66 -0.77 23.40
N GLY A 84 4.70 -1.39 22.70
CA GLY A 84 3.26 -1.30 22.96
C GLY A 84 2.62 -0.03 22.41
N VAL A 85 3.27 1.11 22.60
CA VAL A 85 2.79 2.45 22.21
C VAL A 85 3.91 3.24 21.51
N PRO A 86 3.58 4.20 20.62
CA PRO A 86 4.58 4.95 19.86
C PRO A 86 5.65 5.64 20.72
N GLN A 87 5.25 6.23 21.85
CA GLN A 87 6.17 6.93 22.76
C GLN A 87 7.20 6.03 23.44
N ASN A 88 7.00 4.70 23.42
CA ASN A 88 7.88 3.71 24.03
C ASN A 88 8.54 2.81 22.97
N SER A 89 8.55 3.25 21.70
CA SER A 89 9.09 2.51 20.56
C SER A 89 10.25 3.26 19.91
N SER A 90 11.21 2.53 19.31
CA SER A 90 12.30 3.15 18.55
C SER A 90 11.83 3.48 17.14
N LEU A 91 11.73 4.77 16.84
CA LEU A 91 11.41 5.26 15.48
C LEU A 91 12.48 4.86 14.47
N GLU A 92 13.76 4.89 14.86
CA GLU A 92 14.87 4.54 13.97
C GLU A 92 14.79 3.08 13.49
N GLU A 93 14.58 2.15 14.43
CA GLU A 93 14.45 0.73 14.10
C GLU A 93 13.19 0.45 13.29
N HIS A 94 12.07 1.10 13.63
CA HIS A 94 10.84 1.03 12.85
C HIS A 94 11.08 1.41 11.39
N LEU A 95 11.71 2.56 11.15
CA LEU A 95 12.00 3.07 9.80
C LEU A 95 13.06 2.23 9.06
N ARG A 96 14.02 1.65 9.77
CA ARG A 96 15.01 0.72 9.18
C ARG A 96 14.32 -0.50 8.59
N VAL A 97 13.42 -1.14 9.35
CA VAL A 97 12.65 -2.30 8.87
C VAL A 97 11.69 -1.89 7.75
N MET A 98 10.99 -0.76 7.91
CA MET A 98 10.06 -0.25 6.89
C MET A 98 10.75 0.01 5.55
N ARG A 99 11.96 0.58 5.54
CA ARG A 99 12.72 0.83 4.31
C ARG A 99 13.08 -0.44 3.55
N ASN A 100 13.32 -1.55 4.25
CA ASN A 100 13.56 -2.86 3.63
C ASN A 100 12.29 -3.44 2.98
N LEU A 101 11.10 -3.04 3.44
CA LEU A 101 9.82 -3.48 2.86
C LEU A 101 9.47 -2.67 1.61
N THR A 102 9.75 -1.37 1.60
CA THR A 102 9.46 -0.49 0.46
C THR A 102 10.24 -0.86 -0.81
N SER A 103 11.43 -1.47 -0.69
CA SER A 103 12.20 -1.91 -1.86
C SER A 103 11.63 -3.16 -2.56
N LEU A 104 10.71 -3.90 -1.92
CA LEU A 104 10.16 -5.16 -2.44
C LEU A 104 8.71 -5.03 -2.92
N LEU A 105 7.95 -4.05 -2.43
CA LEU A 105 6.50 -3.99 -2.62
C LEU A 105 6.01 -2.72 -3.33
N TRP A 106 6.79 -1.63 -3.34
CA TRP A 106 6.34 -0.34 -3.85
C TRP A 106 7.40 0.32 -4.74
N THR A 107 7.06 0.50 -6.02
CA THR A 107 7.97 1.12 -7.01
C THR A 107 7.99 2.65 -6.95
N GLY A 108 7.19 3.26 -6.08
CA GLY A 108 7.22 4.70 -5.88
C GLY A 108 6.64 5.53 -7.01
N ARG A 109 5.78 4.95 -7.85
CA ARG A 109 5.17 5.72 -8.93
C ARG A 109 4.10 6.66 -8.36
N ALA A 110 4.19 7.92 -8.77
CA ALA A 110 3.20 8.92 -8.45
C ALA A 110 1.85 8.49 -9.04
N GLY A 111 0.89 8.18 -8.16
CA GLY A 111 -0.46 7.77 -8.54
C GLY A 111 -0.99 6.63 -7.71
N ASP A 112 -0.17 5.71 -7.22
CA ASP A 112 -0.63 4.46 -6.60
C ASP A 112 -1.36 4.69 -5.26
N LEU A 113 -2.41 3.89 -4.98
CA LEU A 113 -3.14 3.93 -3.70
C LEU A 113 -2.38 3.12 -2.63
N CYS A 114 -2.11 3.77 -1.49
CA CYS A 114 -1.51 3.12 -0.32
C CYS A 114 -2.48 3.21 0.86
N GLY A 115 -2.82 2.06 1.44
CA GLY A 115 -3.71 1.94 2.59
C GLY A 115 -3.06 1.26 3.79
N ARG A 116 -3.60 1.51 4.97
CA ARG A 116 -3.28 0.77 6.20
C ARG A 116 -4.53 0.03 6.66
N GLU A 117 -4.39 -1.24 7.01
CA GLU A 117 -5.49 -2.02 7.59
C GLU A 117 -5.12 -2.52 9.00
N THR A 118 -6.06 -2.43 9.94
CA THR A 118 -5.84 -2.76 11.36
C THR A 118 -6.06 -4.23 11.68
N GLY A 119 -6.45 -5.06 10.70
CA GLY A 119 -6.59 -6.51 10.83
C GLY A 119 -5.28 -7.27 10.56
N THR A 120 -5.35 -8.59 10.64
CA THR A 120 -4.37 -9.51 10.07
C THR A 120 -5.13 -10.43 9.11
N LEU A 121 -4.66 -10.60 7.88
CA LEU A 121 -5.17 -11.70 7.04
C LEU A 121 -4.72 -13.01 7.69
N ASN A 122 -5.70 -13.84 8.06
CA ASN A 122 -5.47 -15.23 8.46
C ASN A 122 -5.36 -16.12 7.22
#